data_AF-A0AAW4V765-F1
#
_entry.id   AF-A0AAW4V765-F1
#
_cell.length_a   1.000
_cell.length_b   1.000
_cell.length_c   1.000
_cell.angle_alpha   90.00
_cell.angle_beta   90.00
_cell.angle_gamma   90.00
#
_symmetry.space_group_name_H-M   'P 1'
#
loop_
_entity.id
_entity.type
_entity.pdbx_description
1 polymer ?
#
loop_
_entity_poly.entity_id
_entity_poly.type
_entity_poly.pdbx_seq_one_letter_code
_entity_poly.pdbx_strand_id
1 'polypeptide(L)' 'MKKAGMHYCYSYKEHWMPKNIPVIFRMYQINLDGKKRIYQKYWNQYEHFIEENI' A
#
# COMPACT_ATOMS: atom_id res chain seq x y z
N MET A 1 -9.50 2.09 -7.09
CA MET A 1 -9.76 1.77 -5.67
C MET A 1 -10.76 2.69 -4.99
N LYS A 2 -10.69 4.02 -5.16
CA LYS A 2 -11.63 5.00 -4.56
C LYS A 2 -13.13 4.65 -4.79
N LYS A 3 -13.51 4.26 -6.01
CA LYS A 3 -14.89 3.82 -6.34
C LYS A 3 -15.35 2.56 -5.59
N ALA A 4 -14.42 1.74 -5.11
CA ALA A 4 -14.69 0.54 -4.32
C ALA A 4 -14.68 0.82 -2.80
N GLY A 5 -14.62 2.09 -2.38
CA GLY A 5 -14.60 2.47 -0.96
C GLY A 5 -13.27 2.23 -0.24
N MET A 6 -12.23 1.79 -0.95
CA MET A 6 -10.90 1.63 -0.37
C MET A 6 -10.17 2.97 -0.33
N HIS A 7 -9.44 3.20 0.77
CA HIS A 7 -8.60 4.38 0.94
C HIS A 7 -7.14 4.03 0.70
N TYR A 8 -6.41 5.01 0.17
CA TYR A 8 -4.95 4.91 0.10
C TYR A 8 -4.37 4.98 1.51
N CYS A 9 -3.34 4.16 1.75
CA CYS A 9 -2.61 4.18 3.01
C CYS A 9 -1.16 4.65 2.78
N TYR A 10 -0.43 3.97 1.90
CA TYR A 10 0.99 4.24 1.65
C TYR A 10 1.47 3.52 0.40
N SER A 11 2.68 3.85 -0.04
CA SER A 11 3.38 3.19 -1.13
C SER A 11 4.66 2.54 -0.63
N TYR A 12 5.06 1.42 -1.23
CA TYR A 12 6.27 0.70 -0.84
C TYR A 12 6.99 0.10 -2.05
N LYS A 13 8.30 -0.03 -1.95
CA LYS A 13 9.17 -0.53 -3.03
C LYS A 13 9.52 -2.00 -2.82
N GLU A 14 9.17 -2.85 -3.78
CA GLU A 14 9.44 -4.30 -3.75
C GLU A 14 10.15 -4.74 -5.03
N HIS A 15 11.11 -5.65 -4.93
CA HIS A 15 11.73 -6.29 -6.11
C HIS A 15 10.81 -7.38 -6.64
N TRP A 16 10.23 -7.15 -7.83
CA TRP A 16 9.25 -8.05 -8.40
C TRP A 16 9.90 -9.15 -9.24
N MET A 17 9.72 -10.41 -8.84
CA MET A 17 10.16 -11.60 -9.57
C MET A 17 9.03 -12.14 -10.47
N PRO A 18 9.35 -12.75 -11.64
CA PRO A 18 10.68 -13.13 -12.12
C PRO A 18 11.42 -12.01 -12.90
N LYS A 19 10.81 -10.84 -13.11
CA LYS A 19 11.42 -9.76 -13.92
C LYS A 19 12.61 -9.08 -13.25
N ASN A 20 12.82 -9.29 -11.96
CA ASN A 20 13.92 -8.76 -11.16
C ASN A 20 14.07 -7.23 -11.28
N ILE A 21 12.96 -6.52 -11.18
CA ILE A 21 12.93 -5.05 -11.23
C ILE A 21 12.27 -4.48 -9.96
N PRO A 22 12.70 -3.32 -9.46
CA PRO A 22 12.01 -2.63 -8.39
C PRO A 22 10.67 -2.07 -8.90
N VAL A 23 9.59 -2.35 -8.18
CA VAL A 23 8.24 -1.85 -8.46
C VAL A 23 7.72 -1.14 -7.22
N ILE A 24 7.05 -0.01 -7.42
CA ILE A 24 6.34 0.71 -6.36
C ILE A 24 4.89 0.21 -6.34
N PHE A 25 4.48 -0.39 -5.23
CA PHE A 25 3.10 -0.79 -5.00
C PHE A 25 2.39 0.23 -4.13
N ARG A 26 1.10 0.47 -4.40
CA ARG A 26 0.22 1.30 -3.58
C ARG A 26 -0.67 0.42 -2.73
N MET A 27 -0.56 0.55 -1.41
CA MET A 27 -1.42 -0.14 -0.46
C MET A 27 -2.73 0.62 -0.32
N TYR A 28 -3.82 -0.05 -0.69
CA TYR A 28 -5.18 0.41 -0.45
C TYR A 28 -5.85 -0.52 0.55
N GLN A 29 -6.62 0.04 1.48
CA GLN A 29 -7.30 -0.74 2.50
C GLN A 29 -8.77 -0.34 2.64
N ILE A 30 -9.60 -1.31 3.02
CA ILE A 30 -10.95 -1.10 3.52
C ILE A 30 -11.10 -1.93 4.79
N ASN A 31 -11.56 -1.29 5.87
CA ASN A 31 -11.84 -1.97 7.14
C ASN A 31 -13.35 -2.16 7.25
N LEU A 32 -13.81 -3.42 7.16
CA LEU A 32 -15.23 -3.77 7.18
C LEU A 32 -15.86 -3.62 8.58
N ASP A 33 -15.03 -3.57 9.62
CA ASP A 33 -15.42 -3.38 11.01
C ASP A 33 -15.54 -1.89 11.42
N GLY A 34 -15.35 -0.96 10.48
CA GLY A 34 -15.43 0.49 10.72
C GLY A 34 -14.28 1.08 11.53
N LYS A 35 -13.36 0.25 12.03
CA LYS A 35 -12.18 0.69 12.79
C LYS A 35 -11.11 1.23 11.84
N LYS A 36 -10.49 2.35 12.21
CA LYS A 36 -9.37 2.93 11.44
C LYS A 36 -8.06 2.26 11.86
N ARG A 37 -7.74 1.15 11.21
CA ARG A 37 -6.44 0.45 11.31
C ARG A 37 -5.74 0.44 9.96
N ILE A 38 -4.42 0.48 9.97
CA ILE A 38 -3.58 0.35 8.78
C ILE A 38 -2.80 -0.95 8.90
N TYR A 39 -2.82 -1.75 7.84
CA TYR A 39 -2.01 -2.95 7.74
C TYR A 39 -0.54 -2.58 7.55
N GLN A 40 0.32 -2.99 8.48
CA GLN A 40 1.72 -2.53 8.56
C GLN A 40 2.76 -3.58 8.14
N LYS A 41 2.38 -4.78 7.68
CA LYS A 41 3.39 -5.79 7.33
C LYS A 41 4.35 -5.27 6.26
N TYR A 42 3.83 -4.74 5.15
CA TYR A 42 4.67 -4.23 4.06
C TYR A 42 5.35 -2.91 4.41
N TRP A 43 4.70 -2.08 5.21
CA TRP A 43 5.32 -0.90 5.84
C TRP A 43 6.59 -1.28 6.61
N ASN A 44 6.54 -2.31 7.44
CA ASN A 44 7.68 -2.73 8.26
C ASN A 44 8.74 -3.50 7.48
N GLN A 45 8.34 -4.19 6.40
CA GLN A 45 9.21 -5.08 5.64
C GLN A 45 9.96 -4.37 4.50
N TYR A 46 9.40 -3.30 3.95
CA TYR A 46 9.92 -2.63 2.76
C TYR A 46 10.06 -1.12 2.99
N GLU A 47 10.93 -0.49 2.19
CA GLU A 47 11.01 0.96 2.12
C GLU A 47 9.65 1.52 1.66
N HIS A 48 9.07 2.41 2.48
CA HIS A 48 7.74 2.95 2.30
C HIS A 48 7.74 4.47 2.35
N PHE A 49 6.72 5.08 1.73
CA PHE A 49 6.50 6.52 1.73
C PHE A 49 5.03 6.85 1.44
N ILE A 50 4.64 8.10 1.69
CA ILE A 50 3.31 8.64 1.39
C ILE A 50 3.40 9.47 0.13
N GLU A 51 2.58 9.17 -0.87
CA GLU A 51 2.43 9.97 -2.08
C GLU A 51 1.50 11.16 -1.82
N GLU A 52 1.95 12.37 -2.11
CA GLU A 52 1.17 13.60 -1.80
C GLU A 52 -0.02 13.83 -2.75
N ASN A 53 -0.05 13.17 -3.91
CA ASN A 53 -0.98 13.49 -5.02
C ASN A 53 -1.90 12.32 -5.44
N ILE A 54 -2.48 11.57 -4.48
CA ILE A 54 -3.34 10.38 -4.71
C ILE A 54 -4.83 10.57 -4.32
#